data_AF-F5XII9-F1
#
_entry.id   AF-F5XII9-F1
#
_cell.length_a   1.000
_cell.length_b   1.000
_cell.length_c   1.000
_cell.angle_alpha   90.00
_cell.angle_beta   90.00
_cell.angle_gamma   90.00
#
_symmetry.space_group_name_H-M   'P 1'
#
loop_
_entity.id
_entity.type
_entity.pdbx_description
1 polymer ?
#
loop_
_entity_poly.entity_id
_entity_poly.type
_entity_poly.pdbx_seq_one_letter_code
_entity_poly.pdbx_strand_id
1 'polypeptide(L)'
;MTATDQVSRPPVVKSRCPLTIGAAFDSPLLYGMGGSGTSPYLSADELATLGPYRLMIFPNFVLRATLAAARQVLQTVYATGSAASLADAGFSWVEKQELARLDEWQAIERRYGVEDAALTKLQDGVRDVRS
;
A
#
# COMPACT_ATOMS: atom_id res chain seq x y z
N MET A 1 -19.23 -31.14 23.34
CA MET A 1 -18.64 -31.77 22.14
C MET A 1 -19.34 -31.20 20.93
N THR A 2 -18.82 -30.12 20.36
CA THR A 2 -19.32 -29.52 19.12
C THR A 2 -18.10 -29.11 18.32
N ALA A 3 -17.85 -29.87 17.26
CA ALA A 3 -16.76 -29.64 16.32
C ALA A 3 -17.04 -28.37 15.54
N THR A 4 -16.17 -27.37 15.69
CA THR A 4 -16.16 -26.19 14.83
C THR A 4 -15.67 -26.63 13.46
N ASP A 5 -16.57 -26.48 12.50
CA ASP A 5 -16.39 -26.68 11.07
C ASP A 5 -15.15 -25.91 10.57
N GLN A 6 -14.04 -26.63 10.41
CA GLN A 6 -12.82 -26.09 9.80
C GLN A 6 -13.10 -26.01 8.30
N VAL A 7 -13.47 -24.81 7.83
CA VAL A 7 -13.43 -24.44 6.42
C VAL A 7 -12.05 -24.84 5.88
N SER A 8 -12.03 -25.91 5.09
CA SER A 8 -10.84 -26.41 4.43
C SER A 8 -10.24 -25.28 3.60
N ARG A 9 -9.15 -24.68 4.08
CA ARG A 9 -8.40 -23.70 3.30
C ARG A 9 -7.90 -24.41 2.04
N PRO A 10 -8.14 -23.87 0.83
CA PRO A 10 -7.59 -24.47 -0.37
C PRO A 10 -6.06 -24.58 -0.23
N PRO A 11 -5.46 -25.67 -0.74
CA PRO A 11 -4.03 -25.88 -0.62
C PRO A 11 -3.30 -24.71 -1.29
N VAL A 12 -2.48 -24.00 -0.52
CA VAL A 12 -1.48 -23.10 -1.11
C VAL A 12 -0.51 -24.01 -1.87
N VAL A 13 -0.58 -23.99 -3.19
CA VAL A 13 0.31 -24.77 -4.05
C VAL A 13 1.72 -24.19 -3.93
N LYS A 14 2.46 -24.66 -2.93
CA LYS A 14 3.87 -24.35 -2.77
C LYS A 14 4.65 -25.17 -3.82
N SER A 15 5.53 -24.50 -4.55
CA SER A 15 6.61 -25.12 -5.34
C SER A 15 6.23 -25.75 -6.69
N ARG A 16 5.03 -25.52 -7.26
CA ARG A 16 4.75 -25.93 -8.66
C ARG A 16 4.96 -24.76 -9.62
N CYS A 17 5.56 -25.07 -10.77
CA CYS A 17 5.73 -24.12 -11.87
C CYS A 17 4.36 -23.55 -12.28
N PRO A 18 4.22 -22.22 -12.48
CA PRO A 18 2.98 -21.59 -12.93
C PRO A 18 2.42 -22.20 -14.22
N LEU A 19 3.29 -22.72 -15.09
CA LEU A 19 2.92 -23.46 -16.31
C LEU A 19 2.15 -24.75 -15.98
N THR A 20 2.61 -25.53 -15.00
CA THR A 20 1.96 -26.79 -14.59
C THR A 20 0.60 -26.54 -13.96
N ILE A 21 0.47 -25.45 -13.19
CA ILE A 21 -0.82 -25.04 -12.61
C ILE A 21 -1.75 -24.54 -13.71
N GLY A 22 -1.26 -23.69 -14.62
CA GLY A 22 -2.05 -23.12 -15.71
C GLY A 22 -2.67 -24.17 -16.62
N ALA A 23 -1.94 -25.25 -16.91
CA ALA A 23 -2.44 -26.36 -17.72
C ALA A 23 -3.45 -27.28 -17.00
N ALA A 24 -3.58 -27.18 -15.67
CA ALA A 24 -4.43 -28.07 -14.88
C ALA A 24 -5.87 -27.56 -14.69
N PHE A 25 -6.18 -26.33 -15.09
CA PHE A 25 -7.47 -25.70 -14.87
C PHE A 25 -7.96 -24.99 -16.12
N ASP A 26 -9.25 -25.15 -16.45
CA ASP A 26 -9.91 -24.46 -17.57
C ASP A 26 -10.57 -23.13 -17.16
N SER A 27 -10.28 -22.64 -15.95
CA SER A 27 -10.90 -21.43 -15.37
C SER A 27 -9.90 -20.28 -15.22
N PRO A 28 -10.36 -19.01 -15.17
CA PRO A 28 -9.48 -17.87 -14.91
C PRO A 28 -8.71 -18.03 -13.59
N LEU A 29 -7.40 -17.87 -13.66
CA LEU A 29 -6.51 -18.00 -12.51
C LEU A 29 -5.98 -16.65 -12.02
N LEU A 30 -5.79 -16.56 -10.71
CA LEU A 30 -5.12 -15.45 -10.02
C LEU A 30 -3.70 -15.87 -9.67
N TYR A 31 -2.72 -15.03 -10.03
CA TYR A 31 -1.32 -15.21 -9.67
C TYR A 31 -0.94 -14.27 -8.53
N GLY A 32 -0.59 -14.85 -7.38
CA GLY A 32 -0.07 -14.10 -6.25
C GLY A 32 1.44 -13.98 -6.34
N MET A 33 1.96 -12.83 -6.79
CA MET A 33 3.40 -12.57 -6.77
C MET A 33 3.84 -12.34 -5.34
N GLY A 34 4.34 -13.38 -4.68
CA GLY A 34 4.88 -13.32 -3.33
C GLY A 34 6.40 -13.20 -3.34
N GLY A 35 6.95 -12.28 -2.55
CA GLY A 35 8.41 -12.14 -2.37
C GLY A 35 9.11 -13.29 -1.63
N SER A 36 8.43 -14.40 -1.35
CA SER A 36 8.93 -15.54 -0.56
C SER A 36 9.79 -16.54 -1.36
N GLY A 37 10.10 -16.24 -2.62
CA GLY A 37 11.06 -17.00 -3.44
C GLY A 37 10.56 -18.32 -4.04
N THR A 38 9.34 -18.75 -3.73
CA THR A 38 8.75 -19.99 -4.26
C THR A 38 8.07 -19.82 -5.61
N SER A 39 7.74 -18.58 -5.98
CA SER A 39 7.08 -18.22 -7.23
C SER A 39 8.04 -17.38 -8.07
N PRO A 40 8.25 -17.68 -9.35
CA PRO A 40 9.13 -16.90 -10.21
C PRO A 40 8.60 -15.47 -10.37
N TYR A 41 9.52 -14.52 -10.51
CA TYR A 41 9.16 -13.16 -10.88
C TYR A 41 8.83 -13.14 -12.37
N LEU A 42 7.54 -13.01 -12.68
CA LEU A 42 7.02 -12.96 -14.04
C LEU A 42 6.34 -11.61 -14.26
N SER A 43 6.51 -11.03 -15.44
CA SER A 43 5.70 -9.94 -15.93
C SER A 43 4.26 -10.40 -16.24
N ALA A 44 3.36 -9.43 -16.40
CA ALA A 44 1.98 -9.74 -16.82
C ALA A 44 1.95 -10.43 -18.20
N ASP A 45 2.80 -10.01 -19.13
CA ASP A 45 2.88 -10.57 -20.48
C ASP A 45 3.39 -12.02 -20.45
N GLU A 46 4.46 -12.29 -19.70
CA GLU A 46 4.95 -13.66 -19.50
C GLU A 46 3.86 -14.53 -18.87
N LEU A 47 3.19 -14.05 -17.83
CA LEU A 47 2.13 -14.80 -17.16
C LEU A 47 0.96 -15.13 -18.09
N ALA A 48 0.59 -14.20 -18.97
CA ALA A 48 -0.48 -14.40 -19.95
C ALA A 48 -0.16 -15.53 -20.96
N THR A 49 1.12 -15.80 -21.21
CA THR A 49 1.55 -16.91 -22.10
C THR A 49 1.53 -18.29 -21.42
N LEU A 50 1.48 -18.34 -20.08
CA LEU A 50 1.68 -19.58 -19.32
C LEU A 50 0.38 -20.31 -18.95
N GLY A 51 -0.78 -19.74 -19.26
CA GLY A 51 -2.07 -20.37 -18.99
C GLY A 51 -3.21 -19.34 -18.82
N PRO A 52 -4.38 -19.76 -18.32
CA PRO A 52 -5.56 -18.90 -18.18
C PRO A 52 -5.45 -17.92 -17.00
N TYR A 53 -4.27 -17.38 -16.71
CA TYR A 53 -4.08 -16.34 -15.71
C TYR A 53 -4.67 -15.01 -16.20
N ARG A 54 -5.58 -14.43 -15.42
CA ARG A 54 -6.27 -13.17 -15.76
C ARG A 54 -6.03 -12.06 -14.77
N LEU A 55 -5.54 -12.39 -13.57
CA LEU A 55 -5.29 -11.43 -12.51
C LEU A 55 -3.95 -11.71 -11.85
N MET A 56 -3.21 -10.65 -11.58
CA MET A 56 -1.94 -10.70 -10.87
C MET A 56 -1.99 -9.73 -9.71
N ILE A 57 -1.62 -10.19 -8.52
CA ILE A 57 -1.60 -9.36 -7.30
C ILE A 57 -0.20 -9.33 -6.69
N PHE A 58 0.12 -8.21 -6.03
CA PHE A 58 1.39 -7.95 -5.37
C PHE A 58 1.15 -7.69 -3.87
N PRO A 59 0.74 -8.73 -3.10
CA PRO A 59 0.11 -8.55 -1.79
C PRO A 59 0.98 -7.84 -0.75
N ASN A 60 2.32 -7.95 -0.85
CA ASN A 60 3.22 -7.41 0.17
C ASN A 60 4.31 -6.48 -0.38
N PHE A 61 4.33 -6.18 -1.68
CA PHE A 61 5.42 -5.39 -2.27
C PHE A 61 5.42 -3.95 -1.75
N VAL A 62 4.25 -3.31 -1.70
CA VAL A 62 4.11 -1.96 -1.14
C VAL A 62 4.58 -1.95 0.32
N LEU A 63 4.08 -2.88 1.15
CA LEU A 63 4.50 -2.99 2.55
C LEU A 63 6.02 -3.18 2.69
N ARG A 64 6.63 -4.04 1.87
CA ARG A 64 8.08 -4.28 1.90
C ARG A 64 8.87 -3.02 1.51
N ALA A 65 8.42 -2.29 0.49
CA ALA A 65 9.03 -1.03 0.08
C ALA A 65 8.92 0.02 1.20
N THR A 66 7.75 0.14 1.83
CA THR A 66 7.54 1.03 2.98
C THR A 66 8.46 0.67 4.15
N LEU A 67 8.60 -0.61 4.50
CA LEU A 67 9.48 -1.05 5.59
C LEU A 67 10.96 -0.71 5.31
N ALA A 68 11.39 -0.83 4.06
CA ALA A 68 12.76 -0.46 3.68
C ALA A 68 13.01 1.05 3.86
N ALA A 69 12.08 1.89 3.39
CA ALA A 69 12.17 3.34 3.57
C ALA A 69 12.09 3.74 5.06
N ALA A 70 11.14 3.16 5.81
CA ALA A 70 10.99 3.41 7.24
C ALA A 70 12.26 3.04 8.01
N ARG A 71 12.92 1.94 7.66
CA ARG A 71 14.20 1.54 8.27
C ARG A 71 15.27 2.60 8.08
N GLN A 72 15.42 3.16 6.87
CA GLN A 72 16.41 4.20 6.60
C GLN A 72 16.15 5.45 7.46
N VAL A 73 14.90 5.92 7.50
CA VAL A 73 14.50 7.08 8.31
C VAL A 73 14.83 6.85 9.79
N LEU A 74 14.42 5.71 10.34
CA LEU A 74 14.64 5.39 11.75
C LEU A 74 16.12 5.26 12.09
N GLN A 75 16.94 4.71 11.18
CA GLN A 75 18.39 4.63 11.37
C GLN A 75 19.03 6.02 11.44
N THR A 76 18.65 6.93 10.55
CA THR A 76 19.16 8.31 10.56
C THR A 76 18.76 9.05 11.83
N VAL A 77 17.49 8.94 12.25
CA VAL A 77 17.01 9.59 13.48
C VAL A 77 17.71 9.00 14.71
N TYR A 78 17.88 7.68 14.77
CA TYR A 78 18.60 7.03 15.87
C TYR A 78 20.07 7.46 15.93
N ALA A 79 20.75 7.57 14.79
CA ALA A 79 22.17 7.91 14.75
C ALA A 79 22.47 9.40 15.01
N THR A 80 21.58 10.30 14.58
CA THR A 80 21.85 11.75 14.58
C THR A 80 20.99 12.53 15.57
N GLY A 81 19.92 11.92 16.12
CA GLY A 81 18.92 12.61 16.92
C GLY A 81 18.04 13.58 16.13
N SER A 82 18.12 13.58 14.78
CA SER A 82 17.42 14.54 13.92
C SER A 82 16.94 13.90 12.61
N ALA A 83 15.91 14.49 12.01
CA ALA A 83 15.43 14.17 10.66
C ALA A 83 15.82 15.24 9.63
N ALA A 84 16.62 16.25 9.99
CA ALA A 84 16.94 17.38 9.11
C ALA A 84 17.58 16.96 7.77
N SER A 85 18.44 15.93 7.79
CA SER A 85 19.06 15.39 6.57
C SER A 85 18.09 14.59 5.69
N LEU A 86 16.86 14.39 6.14
CA LEU A 86 15.79 13.68 5.44
C LEU A 86 14.70 14.65 4.94
N ALA A 87 14.94 15.97 4.96
CA ALA A 87 13.93 16.96 4.58
C ALA A 87 13.33 16.70 3.19
N ASP A 88 14.16 16.22 2.25
CA ASP A 88 13.75 15.90 0.88
C ASP A 88 13.41 14.40 0.69
N ALA A 89 13.34 13.61 1.77
CA ALA A 89 13.01 12.20 1.70
C ALA A 89 11.49 11.99 1.72
N GLY A 90 10.96 11.46 0.62
CA GLY A 90 9.54 11.12 0.48
C GLY A 90 8.73 12.21 -0.20
N PHE A 91 7.42 12.22 0.05
CA PHE A 91 6.51 13.19 -0.57
C PHE A 91 6.69 14.59 0.01
N SER A 92 6.85 15.56 -0.88
CA SER A 92 6.77 16.99 -0.59
C SER A 92 5.41 17.39 -0.02
N TRP A 93 5.32 18.61 0.52
CA TRP A 93 4.04 19.15 0.99
C TRP A 93 2.97 19.17 -0.11
N VAL A 94 3.34 19.61 -1.32
CA VAL A 94 2.42 19.70 -2.46
C VAL A 94 1.92 18.31 -2.86
N GLU A 95 2.82 17.34 -3.04
CA GLU A 95 2.44 15.97 -3.40
C GLU A 95 1.52 15.32 -2.35
N LYS A 96 1.74 15.58 -1.05
CA LYS A 96 0.85 15.10 0.01
C LYS A 96 -0.56 15.70 -0.10
N GLN A 97 -0.67 16.99 -0.43
CA GLN A 97 -1.97 17.64 -0.59
C GLN A 97 -2.71 17.14 -1.84
N GLU A 98 -1.99 16.94 -2.94
CA GLU A 98 -2.53 16.35 -4.18
C GLU A 98 -3.01 14.93 -3.93
N LEU A 99 -2.19 14.09 -3.27
CA LEU A 99 -2.54 12.72 -2.90
C LEU A 99 -3.78 12.68 -1.99
N ALA A 100 -3.86 13.59 -1.02
CA ALA A 100 -4.99 13.72 -0.12
C ALA A 100 -6.21 14.41 -0.77
N ARG A 101 -6.07 14.91 -2.01
CA ARG A 101 -7.09 15.68 -2.75
C ARG A 101 -7.64 16.85 -1.92
N LEU A 102 -6.74 17.57 -1.23
CA LEU A 102 -7.12 18.60 -0.26
C LEU A 102 -7.97 19.71 -0.88
N ASP A 103 -7.67 20.12 -2.12
CA ASP A 103 -8.41 21.18 -2.81
C ASP A 103 -9.89 20.84 -2.99
N GLU A 104 -10.20 19.57 -3.25
CA GLU A 104 -11.57 19.10 -3.38
C GLU A 104 -12.30 19.14 -2.03
N TRP A 105 -11.61 18.73 -0.97
CA TRP A 105 -12.15 18.82 0.38
C TRP A 105 -12.42 20.27 0.79
N GLN A 106 -11.51 21.19 0.49
CA GLN A 106 -11.69 22.62 0.74
C GLN A 106 -12.82 23.23 -0.10
N ALA A 107 -13.08 22.72 -1.31
CA ALA A 107 -14.22 23.14 -2.11
C ALA A 107 -15.55 22.67 -1.50
N ILE A 108 -15.58 21.45 -0.97
CA ILE A 108 -16.73 20.91 -0.22
C ILE A 108 -16.96 21.74 1.05
N GLU A 109 -15.91 22.03 1.81
CA GLU A 109 -15.97 22.84 3.03
C GLU A 109 -16.48 24.26 2.75
N ARG A 110 -16.01 24.93 1.69
CA ARG A 110 -16.54 26.25 1.32
C ARG A 110 -18.02 26.23 0.92
N ARG A 111 -18.49 25.12 0.35
CA ARG A 111 -19.87 25.01 -0.17
C ARG A 111 -20.88 24.63 0.90
N TYR A 112 -20.47 23.78 1.85
CA TYR A 112 -21.37 23.16 2.82
C TYR A 112 -20.90 23.29 4.26
N GLY A 113 -19.74 23.88 4.49
CA GLY A 113 -19.18 24.09 5.82
C GLY A 113 -20.13 24.93 6.65
N VAL A 114 -20.42 24.44 7.85
CA VAL A 114 -21.11 25.19 8.89
C VAL A 114 -20.04 25.80 9.77
N GLU A 115 -20.21 27.03 10.22
CA GLU A 115 -19.29 27.60 11.21
C GLU A 115 -19.28 26.74 12.46
N ASP A 116 -18.16 26.05 12.67
CA ASP A 116 -17.89 25.37 13.92
C ASP A 116 -16.98 26.28 14.76
N ALA A 117 -17.59 26.95 15.75
CA ALA A 117 -16.90 27.88 16.63
C ALA A 117 -15.69 27.24 17.38
N ALA A 118 -15.63 25.91 17.45
CA ALA A 118 -14.48 25.19 17.98
C ALA A 118 -13.32 25.07 16.96
N LEU A 119 -13.60 24.94 15.65
CA LEU A 119 -12.60 24.88 14.59
C LEU A 119 -11.97 26.25 14.32
N THR A 120 -12.72 27.34 14.44
CA THR A 120 -12.20 28.72 14.26
C THR A 120 -11.03 28.99 15.21
N LYS A 121 -11.16 28.59 16.49
CA LYS A 121 -10.11 28.78 17.50
C LYS A 121 -8.85 27.95 17.23
N LEU A 122 -9.00 26.75 16.65
CA LEU A 122 -7.87 25.90 16.27
C LEU A 122 -7.14 26.44 15.02
N GLN A 123 -7.89 26.94 14.04
CA GLN A 123 -7.33 27.53 12.82
C GLN A 123 -6.57 28.84 13.11
N ASP A 124 -7.05 29.64 14.05
CA ASP A 124 -6.37 30.86 14.49
C ASP A 124 -5.08 30.54 15.26
N GLY A 125 -5.10 29.52 16.12
CA GLY A 125 -3.90 29.06 16.84
C GLY A 125 -2.82 28.45 15.92
N VAL A 126 -3.21 27.80 14.81
CA VAL A 126 -2.25 27.25 13.83
C VAL A 126 -1.63 28.35 12.96
N ARG A 127 -2.30 29.49 12.74
CA ARG A 127 -1.71 30.65 12.04
C ARG A 127 -0.67 31.37 12.90
N ASP A 128 -0.88 31.45 14.21
CA ASP A 128 0.02 32.13 15.16
C ASP A 128 1.38 31.41 15.30
N VAL A 129 1.42 30.09 15.09
CA VAL A 129 2.66 29.29 15.12
C VAL A 129 3.49 29.44 13.82
N ARG A 130 2.95 30.13 12.80
CA ARG A 130 3.62 30.33 11.49
C ARG A 130 4.23 31.72 11.30
N SER A 131 4.23 32.58 12.33
CA SER A 131 4.95 33.87 12.38
C SER A 131 6.21 33.79 13.24
#